data_AF-A0A8U1H010-F1
#
_entry.id   AF-A0A8U1H010-F1
#
_cell.length_a   1.000
_cell.length_b   1.000
_cell.length_c   1.000
_cell.angle_alpha   90.00
_cell.angle_beta   90.00
_cell.angle_gamma   90.00
#
_symmetry.space_group_name_H-M   'P 1'
#
loop_
_entity.id
_entity.type
_entity.pdbx_description
1 polymer ?
#
loop_
_entity_poly.entity_id
_entity_poly.type
_entity_poly.pdbx_seq_one_letter_code
_entity_poly.pdbx_strand_id
1 'polypeptide(L)'
;MQVEDAADVDWEEIADTIGCVIPCYVQMHYHWLKVGKVPLWQSMSFCEIIDFLYSSVLPQFEELLRHSQIESGETESRDLHQVQIESGETESRDDRREHFLLSEIFENEDD
;
A
#
# COMPACT_ATOMS: atom_id res chain seq x y z
N MET A 1 -29.92 -16.32 17.49
CA MET A 1 -28.82 -15.37 17.27
C MET A 1 -28.96 -14.93 15.83
N GLN A 2 -29.36 -13.68 15.59
CA GLN A 2 -29.49 -13.17 14.23
C GLN A 2 -28.07 -12.91 13.72
N VAL A 3 -27.70 -13.60 12.65
CA VAL A 3 -26.51 -13.24 11.87
C VAL A 3 -26.94 -11.96 11.16
N GLU A 4 -26.37 -10.81 11.52
CA GLU A 4 -26.59 -9.56 10.80
C GLU A 4 -26.26 -9.80 9.33
N ASP A 5 -27.23 -9.54 8.44
CA ASP A 5 -27.01 -9.77 7.02
C ASP A 5 -26.07 -8.68 6.51
N ALA A 6 -25.20 -9.02 5.56
CA ALA A 6 -24.36 -8.02 4.89
C ALA A 6 -25.20 -6.93 4.18
N ALA A 7 -26.50 -7.19 3.98
CA ALA A 7 -27.49 -6.24 3.49
C ALA A 7 -27.85 -5.13 4.49
N ASP A 8 -27.61 -5.33 5.80
CA ASP A 8 -27.93 -4.34 6.85
C ASP A 8 -26.81 -3.31 7.05
N VAL A 9 -25.65 -3.50 6.41
CA VAL A 9 -24.50 -2.61 6.51
C VAL A 9 -24.67 -1.42 5.55
N ASP A 10 -24.50 -0.19 6.05
CA ASP A 10 -24.50 1.01 5.22
C ASP A 10 -23.15 1.15 4.48
N TRP A 11 -23.07 0.51 3.32
CA TRP A 11 -21.87 0.53 2.48
C TRP A 11 -21.59 1.90 1.87
N GLU A 12 -22.59 2.77 1.72
CA GLU A 12 -22.42 4.14 1.21
C GLU A 12 -21.66 4.98 2.24
N GLU A 13 -22.09 4.94 3.51
CA GLU A 13 -21.43 5.67 4.60
C GLU A 13 -19.97 5.22 4.78
N ILE A 14 -19.71 3.90 4.75
CA ILE A 14 -18.35 3.36 4.87
C ILE A 14 -17.49 3.82 3.69
N ALA A 15 -18.03 3.78 2.48
CA ALA A 15 -17.30 4.15 1.28
C ALA A 15 -16.98 5.66 1.24
N ASP A 16 -17.90 6.50 1.70
CA ASP A 16 -17.66 7.93 1.88
C ASP A 16 -16.54 8.17 2.92
N THR A 17 -16.62 7.49 4.06
CA THR A 17 -15.67 7.61 5.17
C THR A 17 -14.24 7.21 4.78
N ILE A 18 -14.06 6.19 3.94
CA ILE A 18 -12.74 5.70 3.49
C ILE A 18 -12.11 6.64 2.44
N GLY A 19 -12.86 7.61 1.92
CA GLY A 19 -12.38 8.60 0.95
C GLY A 19 -13.17 8.60 -0.35
N CYS A 20 -14.51 8.57 -0.25
CA CYS A 20 -15.44 8.61 -1.38
C CYS A 20 -15.15 7.54 -2.45
N VAL A 21 -14.85 6.32 -2.01
CA VAL A 21 -14.71 5.17 -2.91
C VAL A 21 -16.09 4.66 -3.35
N ILE A 22 -16.14 3.80 -4.37
CA ILE A 22 -17.42 3.21 -4.81
C ILE A 22 -17.82 2.12 -3.79
N PRO A 23 -19.07 2.08 -3.29
CA PRO A 23 -19.51 1.08 -2.30
C PRO A 23 -19.29 -0.37 -2.73
N CYS A 24 -19.45 -0.67 -4.02
CA CYS A 24 -19.21 -2.02 -4.55
C CYS A 24 -17.75 -2.45 -4.38
N TYR A 25 -16.80 -1.52 -4.40
CA TYR A 25 -15.39 -1.79 -4.20
C TYR A 25 -15.11 -2.21 -2.74
N VAL A 26 -15.72 -1.49 -1.80
CA VAL A 26 -15.65 -1.82 -0.36
C VAL A 26 -16.25 -3.19 -0.09
N GLN A 27 -17.44 -3.46 -0.64
CA GLN A 27 -18.12 -4.75 -0.50
C GLN A 27 -17.28 -5.90 -1.05
N MET A 28 -16.67 -5.71 -2.23
CA MET A 28 -15.81 -6.71 -2.86
C MET A 28 -14.60 -7.03 -1.97
N HIS A 29 -13.89 -6.01 -1.49
CA HIS A 29 -12.73 -6.21 -0.62
C HIS A 29 -13.09 -6.82 0.73
N TYR A 30 -14.19 -6.36 1.34
CA TYR A 30 -14.72 -6.97 2.55
C TYR A 30 -15.03 -8.45 2.33
N HIS A 31 -15.69 -8.81 1.22
CA HIS A 31 -15.99 -10.20 0.90
C HIS A 31 -14.71 -11.04 0.75
N TRP A 32 -13.71 -10.53 0.05
CA TRP A 32 -12.43 -11.22 -0.16
C TRP A 32 -11.69 -11.45 1.16
N LEU A 33 -11.61 -10.43 2.01
CA LEU A 33 -10.98 -10.53 3.33
C LEU A 33 -11.75 -11.49 4.24
N LYS A 34 -13.09 -11.37 4.28
CA LYS A 34 -13.96 -12.25 5.06
C LYS A 34 -13.76 -13.71 4.67
N VAL A 35 -13.91 -14.04 3.39
CA VAL A 35 -13.86 -15.43 2.92
C VAL A 35 -12.43 -15.99 2.96
N GLY A 36 -11.42 -15.17 2.64
CA GLY A 36 -10.05 -15.62 2.52
C GLY A 36 -9.25 -15.66 3.82
N LYS A 37 -9.60 -14.82 4.81
CA LYS A 37 -8.76 -14.62 6.00
C LYS A 37 -9.48 -14.92 7.32
N VAL A 38 -10.81 -14.90 7.36
CA VAL A 38 -11.55 -15.06 8.61
C VAL A 38 -12.05 -16.50 8.77
N PRO A 39 -11.53 -17.28 9.74
CA PRO A 39 -12.01 -18.63 9.98
C PRO A 39 -13.43 -18.60 10.55
N LEU A 40 -14.27 -19.56 10.15
CA LEU A 40 -15.65 -19.70 10.65
C LEU A 40 -16.50 -18.41 10.50
N TRP A 41 -16.23 -17.59 9.48
CA TRP A 41 -16.94 -16.33 9.23
C TRP A 41 -18.46 -16.46 9.11
N GLN A 42 -18.98 -17.67 8.79
CA GLN A 42 -20.41 -17.94 8.69
C GLN A 42 -21.16 -17.85 10.02
N SER A 43 -20.46 -17.98 11.14
CA SER A 43 -21.03 -17.88 12.50
C SER A 43 -20.72 -16.54 13.19
N MET A 44 -20.07 -15.61 12.50
CA MET A 44 -19.68 -14.30 13.05
C MET A 44 -20.57 -13.19 12.48
N SER A 45 -20.84 -12.19 13.31
CA SER A 45 -21.44 -10.91 12.91
C SER A 45 -20.46 -10.05 12.11
N PHE A 46 -20.97 -9.00 11.46
CA PHE A 46 -20.13 -8.02 10.76
C PHE A 46 -19.08 -7.43 11.71
N CYS A 47 -19.47 -6.99 12.90
CA CYS A 47 -18.56 -6.41 13.89
C CYS A 47 -17.48 -7.40 14.32
N GLU A 48 -17.84 -8.65 14.63
CA GLU A 48 -16.87 -9.69 15.00
C GLU A 48 -15.86 -9.98 13.88
N ILE A 49 -16.31 -9.95 12.62
CA ILE A 49 -15.44 -10.11 11.46
C ILE A 49 -14.47 -8.92 11.37
N ILE A 50 -14.95 -7.68 11.50
CA ILE A 50 -14.11 -6.48 11.47
C ILE A 50 -13.09 -6.49 12.62
N ASP A 51 -13.52 -6.82 13.84
CA ASP A 51 -12.64 -6.94 15.00
C ASP A 51 -11.55 -7.99 14.79
N PHE A 52 -11.90 -9.14 14.19
CA PHE A 52 -10.92 -10.17 13.85
C PHE A 52 -9.93 -9.69 12.78
N LEU A 53 -10.43 -9.04 11.71
CA LEU A 53 -9.59 -8.48 10.66
C LEU A 53 -8.59 -7.48 11.23
N TYR A 54 -9.04 -6.62 12.14
CA TYR A 54 -8.18 -5.62 12.77
C TYR A 54 -7.15 -6.23 13.74
N SER A 55 -7.57 -7.18 14.57
CA SER A 55 -6.70 -7.78 15.60
C SER A 55 -5.71 -8.80 15.05
N SER A 56 -6.10 -9.55 14.02
CA SER A 56 -5.34 -10.72 13.56
C SER A 56 -4.76 -10.53 12.16
N VAL A 57 -5.51 -9.95 11.23
CA VAL A 57 -5.13 -9.91 9.80
C VAL A 57 -4.32 -8.67 9.47
N LEU A 58 -4.68 -7.50 10.03
CA LEU A 58 -3.95 -6.25 9.82
C LEU A 58 -2.47 -6.34 10.23
N PRO A 59 -2.09 -6.87 11.41
CA PRO A 59 -0.67 -6.97 11.80
C PRO A 59 0.16 -7.84 10.83
N GLN A 60 -0.44 -8.87 10.25
CA GLN A 60 0.22 -9.72 9.26
C GLN A 60 0.50 -8.95 7.97
N PHE A 61 -0.45 -8.14 7.51
CA PHE A 61 -0.25 -7.29 6.34
C PHE A 61 0.80 -6.21 6.58
N GLU A 62 0.79 -5.57 7.75
CA GLU A 62 1.83 -4.60 8.13
C GLU A 62 3.21 -5.24 8.13
N GLU A 63 3.34 -6.46 8.66
CA GLU A 63 4.58 -7.20 8.63
C GLU A 63 5.05 -7.54 7.22
N LEU A 64 4.15 -8.05 6.36
CA LEU A 64 4.45 -8.33 4.95
C LEU A 64 4.93 -7.06 4.21
N LEU A 65 4.28 -5.93 4.45
CA LEU A 65 4.67 -4.64 3.86
C LEU A 65 6.04 -4.17 4.34
N ARG A 66 6.38 -4.37 5.62
CA ARG A 66 7.73 -4.06 6.13
C ARG A 66 8.78 -4.94 5.47
N HIS A 67 8.55 -6.25 5.37
CA HIS A 67 9.51 -7.17 4.76
C HIS A 67 9.74 -6.87 3.27
N SER A 68 8.68 -6.55 2.54
CA SER A 68 8.78 -6.15 1.13
C SER A 68 9.58 -4.85 0.92
N GLN A 69 9.44 -3.87 1.82
CA GLN A 69 10.23 -2.63 1.78
C GLN A 69 11.70 -2.83 2.14
N ILE A 70 12.01 -3.80 3.00
CA ILE A 70 13.39 -4.14 3.36
C ILE A 70 14.09 -4.87 2.21
N GLU A 71 13.39 -5.81 1.57
CA GLU A 71 13.92 -6.57 0.42
C GLU A 71 14.20 -5.68 -0.80
N SER A 72 13.45 -4.58 -0.95
CA SER A 72 13.64 -3.62 -2.05
C SER A 72 14.67 -2.51 -1.75
N GLY A 73 15.28 -2.48 -0.55
CA GLY A 73 16.16 -1.41 -0.08
C GLY A 73 17.66 -1.71 0.00
N GLU A 74 18.13 -2.92 -0.35
CA GLU A 74 19.55 -3.28 -0.25
C GLU A 74 20.37 -2.87 -1.49
N THR A 75 20.50 -1.57 -1.80
CA THR A 75 21.71 -1.03 -2.47
C THR A 75 21.88 0.49 -2.25
N GLU A 76 22.13 0.92 -1.01
CA GLU A 76 22.79 2.22 -0.81
C GLU A 76 24.02 2.05 0.08
N SER A 77 25.12 1.68 -0.57
CA SER A 77 26.45 1.73 0.01
C SER A 77 26.78 3.18 0.37
N ARG A 78 26.76 3.43 1.68
CA ARG A 78 27.36 4.57 2.35
C ARG A 78 28.85 4.68 1.96
N ASP A 79 29.17 5.48 0.97
CA ASP A 79 30.54 5.99 0.79
C ASP A 79 30.53 7.51 0.98
N LEU A 80 30.77 7.89 2.23
CA LEU A 80 31.09 9.25 2.64
C LEU A 80 32.49 9.58 2.10
N HIS A 81 32.59 10.15 0.91
CA HIS A 81 33.84 10.81 0.51
C HIS A 81 33.76 12.32 0.72
N GLN A 82 34.32 12.70 1.88
CA GLN A 82 34.77 14.03 2.23
C GLN A 82 35.70 14.60 1.14
N VAL A 83 35.29 15.68 0.47
CA VAL A 83 36.24 16.63 -0.14
C VAL A 83 35.98 18.02 0.44
N GLN A 84 36.88 18.43 1.33
CA GLN A 84 37.11 19.83 1.68
C GLN A 84 38.29 20.33 0.85
N ILE A 85 38.05 21.00 -0.29
CA ILE A 85 39.00 21.90 -1.01
C ILE A 85 38.07 22.71 -1.94
N GLU A 86 38.01 24.03 -2.06
CA GLU A 86 38.68 25.21 -1.52
C GLU A 86 37.91 26.40 -2.12
N SER A 87 37.87 27.51 -1.38
CA SER A 87 37.60 28.90 -1.78
C SER A 87 37.32 29.19 -3.28
N GLY A 88 36.19 29.84 -3.58
CA GLY A 88 36.02 30.54 -4.87
C GLY A 88 34.56 30.81 -5.23
N GLU A 89 34.19 32.07 -5.26
CA GLU A 89 32.89 32.61 -5.64
C GLU A 89 32.49 32.22 -7.08
N THR A 90 31.21 31.88 -7.33
CA THR A 90 30.32 32.43 -8.40
C THR A 90 29.05 31.58 -8.58
N GLU A 91 27.90 32.19 -8.30
CA GLU A 91 26.64 32.20 -9.07
C GLU A 91 26.39 31.09 -10.13
N SER A 92 25.31 30.28 -9.96
CA SER A 92 24.28 30.06 -11.00
C SER A 92 23.17 29.09 -10.53
N ARG A 93 21.91 29.52 -10.66
CA ARG A 93 20.68 28.70 -10.70
C ARG A 93 20.65 27.93 -12.02
N ASP A 94 20.43 26.61 -12.05
CA ASP A 94 19.56 26.00 -13.08
C ASP A 94 19.16 24.54 -12.81
N ASP A 95 17.89 24.24 -13.10
CA ASP A 95 17.17 22.98 -13.03
C ASP A 95 17.87 21.79 -13.71
N ARG A 96 18.04 20.67 -13.00
CA ARG A 96 18.30 19.35 -13.60
C ARG A 96 17.07 18.47 -13.48
N ARG A 97 16.15 18.59 -14.44
CA ARG A 97 15.20 17.50 -14.73
C ARG A 97 15.94 16.47 -15.57
N GLU A 98 16.32 15.36 -14.95
CA GLU A 98 16.84 14.18 -15.63
C GLU A 98 15.70 13.62 -16.51
N HIS A 99 15.76 13.88 -17.81
CA HIS A 99 14.84 13.30 -18.79
C HIS A 99 15.32 11.89 -19.14
N PHE A 100 14.83 10.88 -18.42
CA PHE A 100 15.06 9.49 -18.79
C PHE A 100 14.31 9.17 -20.09
N LEU A 101 15.05 8.76 -21.12
CA LEU A 101 14.46 8.28 -22.36
C LEU A 101 13.85 6.90 -22.08
N LEU A 102 12.55 6.72 -22.32
CA LEU A 102 11.87 5.43 -22.06
C LEU A 102 12.48 4.26 -22.84
N SER A 103 13.19 4.54 -23.93
CA SER A 103 13.99 3.56 -24.69
C SER A 103 15.18 2.98 -23.92
N GLU A 104 15.56 3.59 -22.79
CA GLU A 104 16.65 3.14 -21.92
C GLU A 104 16.13 2.24 -20.77
N ILE A 105 14.82 2.28 -20.50
CA ILE A 105 14.16 1.50 -19.44
C ILE A 105 13.52 0.23 -20.00
N PHE A 106 12.99 0.31 -21.22
CA PHE A 106 12.45 -0.85 -21.92
C PHE A 106 13.31 -1.05 -23.18
N GLU A 107 14.23 -2.01 -23.12
CA GLU A 107 14.73 -2.63 -24.34
C GLU A 107 13.50 -3.18 -25.06
N ASN A 108 13.16 -2.60 -26.22
CA ASN A 108 12.20 -3.22 -27.12
C ASN A 108 12.83 -4.54 -27.59
N GLU A 109 12.48 -5.65 -26.95
CA GLU A 109 12.56 -6.97 -27.58
C GLU A 109 11.51 -6.98 -28.71
N ASP A 110 11.92 -6.47 -29.88
CA ASP A 110 11.22 -6.67 -31.15
C ASP A 110 11.84 -7.89 -31.85
N ASP A 111 11.02 -8.95 -31.91
CA ASP A 111 11.03 -10.20 -32.72
C ASP A 111 12.14 -11.26 -32.51
#